data_AF-A0A2V6VDJ1-F1
#
_entry.id   AF-A0A2V6VDJ1-F1
#
_cell.length_a   1.000
_cell.length_b   1.000
_cell.length_c   1.000
_cell.angle_alpha   90.00
_cell.angle_beta   90.00
_cell.angle_gamma   90.00
#
_symmetry.space_group_name_H-M   'P 1'
#
loop_
_entity.id
_entity.type
_entity.pdbx_description
1 polymer ?
#
loop_
_entity_poly.entity_id
_entity_poly.type
_entity_poly.pdbx_seq_one_letter_code
_entity_poly.pdbx_strand_id
1 'polypeptide(L)'
;MPKGLLVLVALAVTCTGCVSVKDIPLDQRAIPKITGQDVVVVKRPLPDFSAMTAGKISAGALFGPLGGAVAGAAMISAGNELVKEHAIDDPAYAIAEELARSLAARYGIRSVGVGTGVVSDDDASSVAATYKTAPLALDVKTLQWGFMYFSSNWARYRVVYRARMRLISTTTADVIAEGGCASYPEKSDEAPTYDELLGNGASRLKAELAKAAQFCTREFLTKYPSS
;
A
#
# COMPACT_ATOMS: atom_id res chain seq x y z
N MET A 1 -31.53 51.82 -13.52
CA MET A 1 -31.97 50.40 -13.66
C MET A 1 -30.73 49.52 -13.57
N PRO A 2 -30.41 48.89 -12.42
CA PRO A 2 -29.22 48.06 -12.31
C PRO A 2 -29.50 46.61 -12.75
N LYS A 3 -28.47 46.05 -13.38
CA LYS A 3 -28.38 44.74 -14.03
C LYS A 3 -28.28 43.64 -12.97
N GLY A 4 -29.14 42.62 -13.05
CA GLY A 4 -29.01 41.40 -12.25
C GLY A 4 -28.05 40.41 -12.93
N LEU A 5 -26.84 40.30 -12.38
CA LEU A 5 -25.84 39.31 -12.78
C LEU A 5 -26.11 38.01 -12.01
N LEU A 6 -26.66 37.00 -12.69
CA LEU A 6 -26.77 35.64 -12.17
C LEU A 6 -25.39 34.97 -12.21
N VAL A 7 -24.78 34.78 -11.04
CA VAL A 7 -23.54 34.01 -10.89
C VAL A 7 -23.90 32.54 -10.72
N LEU A 8 -23.74 31.75 -11.79
CA LEU A 8 -23.74 30.29 -11.71
C LEU A 8 -22.41 29.83 -11.09
N VAL A 9 -22.47 29.32 -9.86
CA VAL A 9 -21.34 28.60 -9.23
C VAL A 9 -21.32 27.19 -9.80
N ALA A 10 -20.42 26.95 -10.76
CA ALA A 10 -20.14 25.60 -11.27
C ALA A 10 -19.32 24.83 -10.22
N LEU A 11 -19.95 23.85 -9.59
CA LEU A 11 -19.31 22.93 -8.65
C LEU A 11 -18.42 21.95 -9.44
N ALA A 12 -17.14 22.30 -9.60
CA ALA A 12 -16.15 21.42 -10.20
C ALA A 12 -15.86 20.23 -9.27
N VAL A 13 -16.51 19.09 -9.54
CA VAL A 13 -16.16 17.81 -8.94
C VAL A 13 -14.80 17.41 -9.51
N THR A 14 -13.73 17.75 -8.80
CA THR A 14 -12.40 17.22 -9.10
C THR A 14 -12.39 15.75 -8.68
N CYS A 15 -12.58 14.86 -9.66
CA CYS A 15 -12.27 13.45 -9.50
C CYS A 15 -10.80 13.33 -9.08
N THR A 16 -10.54 13.08 -7.80
CA THR A 16 -9.23 12.59 -7.36
C THR A 16 -9.05 11.24 -8.01
N GLY A 17 -8.33 11.22 -9.15
CA GLY A 17 -8.11 10.02 -9.92
C GLY A 17 -7.57 8.91 -9.03
N CYS A 18 -8.08 7.70 -9.21
CA CYS A 18 -7.36 6.51 -8.81
C CYS A 18 -5.99 6.60 -9.47
N VAL A 19 -4.96 7.02 -8.74
CA VAL A 19 -3.59 7.03 -9.25
C VAL A 19 -3.25 5.59 -9.60
N SER A 20 -3.20 5.32 -10.90
CA SER A 20 -2.66 4.08 -11.44
C SER A 20 -1.17 4.08 -11.10
N VAL A 21 -0.71 3.02 -10.43
CA VAL A 21 0.72 2.79 -10.23
C VAL A 21 1.39 2.66 -11.60
N LYS A 22 2.53 3.32 -11.82
CA LYS A 22 3.28 3.16 -13.07
C LYS A 22 3.93 1.79 -13.07
N ASP A 23 4.07 1.19 -14.25
CA ASP A 23 4.82 -0.05 -14.42
C ASP A 23 6.11 0.30 -15.17
N ILE A 24 7.19 0.50 -14.42
CA ILE A 24 8.52 0.80 -14.94
C ILE A 24 9.38 -0.44 -14.67
N PRO A 25 9.55 -1.33 -15.66
CA PRO A 25 10.37 -2.51 -15.48
C PRO A 25 11.82 -2.11 -15.23
N LEU A 26 12.57 -2.94 -14.51
CA LEU A 26 14.00 -2.72 -14.34
C LEU A 26 14.71 -2.92 -15.69
N ASP A 27 15.16 -1.82 -16.30
CA ASP A 27 15.89 -1.84 -17.56
C ASP A 27 17.24 -2.58 -17.38
N GLN A 28 17.55 -3.52 -18.27
CA GLN A 28 18.82 -4.25 -18.25
C GLN A 28 20.04 -3.31 -18.32
N ARG A 29 19.90 -2.13 -18.94
CA ARG A 29 20.94 -1.10 -19.01
C ARG A 29 21.19 -0.40 -17.67
N ALA A 30 20.26 -0.50 -16.73
CA ALA A 30 20.42 0.01 -15.37
C ALA A 30 21.16 -0.98 -14.46
N ILE A 31 21.14 -2.29 -14.78
CA ILE A 31 21.75 -3.34 -13.92
C ILE A 31 23.23 -3.05 -13.62
N PRO A 32 24.13 -2.78 -14.59
CA PRO A 32 25.53 -2.49 -14.28
C PRO A 32 25.73 -1.27 -13.38
N LYS A 33 24.78 -0.33 -13.39
CA LYS A 33 24.83 0.88 -12.56
C LYS A 33 24.43 0.60 -11.12
N ILE A 34 23.56 -0.38 -10.86
CA ILE A 34 23.07 -0.70 -9.51
C ILE A 34 23.81 -1.87 -8.86
N THR A 35 24.49 -2.71 -9.64
CA THR A 35 25.28 -3.85 -9.15
C THR A 35 26.29 -3.40 -8.08
N GLY A 36 26.31 -4.08 -6.94
CA GLY A 36 27.25 -3.80 -5.86
C GLY A 36 27.01 -2.49 -5.10
N GLN A 37 25.92 -1.77 -5.37
CA GLN A 37 25.54 -0.58 -4.59
C GLN A 37 24.82 -0.96 -3.29
N ASP A 38 24.85 -0.04 -2.32
CA ASP A 38 24.06 -0.17 -1.10
C ASP A 38 22.60 0.25 -1.37
N VAL A 39 21.65 -0.52 -0.85
CA VAL A 39 20.22 -0.21 -0.88
C VAL A 39 19.68 -0.11 0.55
N VAL A 40 19.01 1.00 0.84
CA VAL A 40 18.28 1.20 2.10
C VAL A 40 16.79 0.97 1.87
N VAL A 41 16.13 0.29 2.81
CA VAL A 41 14.66 0.18 2.81
C VAL A 41 14.08 1.48 3.38
N VAL A 42 13.16 2.09 2.64
CA VAL A 42 12.47 3.31 3.05
C VAL A 42 11.50 3.02 4.18
N LYS A 43 11.57 3.84 5.23
CA LYS A 43 10.66 3.82 6.36
C LYS A 43 9.50 4.79 6.12
N ARG A 44 8.29 4.24 6.15
CA ARG A 44 7.02 4.94 5.94
C ARG A 44 6.24 5.03 7.27
N PRO A 45 5.42 6.07 7.47
CA PRO A 45 4.42 6.03 8.54
C PRO A 45 3.47 4.85 8.33
N LEU A 46 2.96 4.28 9.42
CA LEU A 46 1.95 3.23 9.37
C LEU A 46 0.69 3.79 8.66
N PRO A 47 0.23 3.19 7.55
CA PRO A 47 -0.91 3.71 6.82
C PRO A 47 -2.23 3.33 7.50
N ASP A 48 -3.28 4.10 7.21
CA ASP A 48 -4.62 3.82 7.71
C ASP A 48 -5.12 2.44 7.24
N PHE A 49 -5.66 1.68 8.19
CA PHE A 49 -6.30 0.39 7.93
C PHE A 49 -7.81 0.56 7.89
N SER A 50 -8.46 0.03 6.84
CA SER A 50 -9.92 0.12 6.72
C SER A 50 -10.60 -1.19 7.12
N ALA A 51 -11.46 -1.13 8.13
CA ALA A 51 -12.29 -2.25 8.57
C ALA A 51 -13.75 -2.02 8.18
N MET A 52 -14.20 -2.70 7.13
CA MET A 52 -15.62 -2.71 6.77
C MET A 52 -16.36 -3.61 7.75
N THR A 53 -17.25 -3.07 8.57
CA THR A 53 -18.08 -3.86 9.49
C THR A 53 -19.56 -3.71 9.14
N ALA A 54 -20.31 -4.81 9.15
CA ALA A 54 -21.71 -4.82 8.74
C ALA A 54 -22.59 -3.84 9.56
N GLY A 55 -22.27 -3.64 10.85
CA GLY A 55 -23.03 -2.77 11.74
C GLY A 55 -22.81 -1.26 11.55
N LYS A 56 -21.66 -0.82 11.02
CA LYS A 56 -21.30 0.62 10.95
C LYS A 56 -21.65 1.29 9.61
N ILE A 57 -21.90 0.51 8.55
CA ILE A 57 -22.18 1.03 7.21
C ILE A 57 -23.67 1.24 6.94
N SER A 58 -24.53 0.47 7.61
CA SER A 58 -25.99 0.54 7.46
C SER A 58 -26.59 1.89 7.88
N ALA A 59 -25.90 2.67 8.72
CA ALA A 59 -26.36 4.01 9.11
C ALA A 59 -25.77 5.13 8.24
N GLY A 60 -24.46 5.10 7.95
CA GLY A 60 -23.78 6.22 7.26
C GLY A 60 -24.01 6.27 5.75
N ALA A 61 -23.98 5.11 5.07
CA ALA A 61 -24.00 5.07 3.60
C ALA A 61 -25.35 5.47 2.98
N LEU A 62 -26.43 5.55 3.76
CA LEU A 62 -27.76 5.93 3.28
C LEU A 62 -27.92 7.42 2.94
N PHE A 63 -26.98 8.29 3.36
CA PHE A 63 -27.12 9.75 3.26
C PHE A 63 -26.34 10.38 2.09
N GLY A 64 -26.18 9.67 0.97
CA GLY A 64 -25.48 10.19 -0.22
C GLY A 64 -23.97 10.40 -0.01
N PRO A 65 -23.30 11.27 -0.79
CA PRO A 65 -21.84 11.44 -0.75
C PRO A 65 -21.27 11.82 0.63
N LEU A 66 -22.00 12.65 1.39
CA LEU A 66 -21.61 13.02 2.76
C LEU A 66 -21.72 11.84 3.71
N GLY A 67 -22.79 11.05 3.60
CA GLY A 67 -22.95 9.79 4.34
C GLY A 67 -21.85 8.77 4.04
N GLY A 68 -21.46 8.66 2.77
CA GLY A 68 -20.35 7.81 2.32
C GLY A 68 -19.01 8.22 2.92
N ALA A 69 -18.71 9.53 3.01
CA ALA A 69 -17.48 10.03 3.64
C ALA A 69 -17.42 9.72 5.15
N VAL A 70 -18.54 9.90 5.87
CA VAL A 70 -18.63 9.57 7.30
C VAL A 70 -18.46 8.07 7.53
N ALA A 71 -19.10 7.23 6.70
CA ALA A 71 -18.90 5.78 6.75
C ALA A 71 -17.42 5.40 6.49
N GLY A 72 -16.77 6.07 5.55
CA GLY A 72 -15.33 5.93 5.26
C GLY A 72 -14.45 6.19 6.48
N ALA A 73 -14.63 7.34 7.12
CA ALA A 73 -13.87 7.71 8.32
C ALA A 73 -14.10 6.73 9.48
N ALA A 74 -15.34 6.25 9.66
CA ALA A 74 -15.66 5.27 10.69
C ALA A 74 -14.97 3.90 10.44
N MET A 75 -14.87 3.46 9.18
CA MET A 75 -14.14 2.25 8.80
C MET A 75 -12.64 2.38 9.09
N ILE A 76 -12.04 3.53 8.78
CA ILE A 76 -10.63 3.82 9.06
C ILE A 76 -10.37 3.86 10.57
N SER A 77 -11.21 4.58 11.32
CA SER A 77 -11.07 4.66 12.78
C SER A 77 -11.14 3.28 13.43
N ALA A 78 -12.12 2.46 13.04
CA ALA A 78 -12.27 1.11 13.56
C ALA A 78 -11.08 0.21 13.17
N GLY A 79 -10.61 0.33 11.93
CA GLY A 79 -9.47 -0.46 11.46
C GLY A 79 -8.17 -0.09 12.17
N ASN A 80 -7.90 1.20 12.36
CA ASN A 80 -6.74 1.67 13.11
C ASN A 80 -6.78 1.26 14.59
N GLU A 81 -7.96 1.14 15.19
CA GLU A 81 -8.13 0.59 16.54
C GLU A 81 -7.75 -0.89 16.59
N LEU A 82 -8.23 -1.71 15.64
CA LEU A 82 -7.86 -3.12 15.52
C LEU A 82 -6.37 -3.33 15.30
N VAL A 83 -5.73 -2.50 14.47
CA VAL A 83 -4.28 -2.54 14.24
C VAL A 83 -3.51 -2.33 15.54
N LYS A 84 -3.94 -1.39 16.38
CA LYS A 84 -3.33 -1.13 17.69
C LYS A 84 -3.60 -2.26 18.68
N GLU A 85 -4.86 -2.68 18.81
CA GLU A 85 -5.31 -3.71 19.75
C GLU A 85 -4.61 -5.05 19.51
N HIS A 86 -4.46 -5.43 18.24
CA HIS A 86 -3.90 -6.71 17.87
C HIS A 86 -2.44 -6.65 17.42
N ALA A 87 -1.79 -5.49 17.47
CA ALA A 87 -0.42 -5.29 16.98
C ALA A 87 -0.24 -5.88 15.57
N ILE A 88 -0.98 -5.33 14.60
CA ILE A 88 -0.93 -5.75 13.21
C ILE A 88 0.13 -4.92 12.48
N ASP A 89 1.18 -5.57 12.00
CA ASP A 89 2.24 -4.92 11.25
C ASP A 89 1.84 -4.62 9.81
N ASP A 90 2.38 -3.54 9.24
CA ASP A 90 2.27 -3.25 7.80
C ASP A 90 3.08 -4.27 6.99
N PRO A 91 2.44 -5.02 6.06
CA PRO A 91 3.14 -5.98 5.22
C PRO A 91 4.25 -5.37 4.34
N ALA A 92 4.24 -4.05 4.09
CA ALA A 92 5.23 -3.38 3.24
C ALA A 92 6.67 -3.64 3.66
N TYR A 93 6.96 -3.70 4.97
CA TYR A 93 8.31 -3.93 5.47
C TYR A 93 8.80 -5.35 5.16
N ALA A 94 7.97 -6.36 5.42
CA ALA A 94 8.30 -7.75 5.10
C ALA A 94 8.54 -7.94 3.59
N ILE A 95 7.73 -7.28 2.74
CA ILE A 95 7.92 -7.27 1.29
C ILE A 95 9.26 -6.61 0.92
N ALA A 96 9.57 -5.45 1.49
CA ALA A 96 10.80 -4.71 1.19
C ALA A 96 12.06 -5.51 1.57
N GLU A 97 12.07 -6.17 2.73
CA GLU A 97 13.19 -7.00 3.17
C GLU A 97 13.41 -8.21 2.25
N GLU A 98 12.35 -8.91 1.85
CA GLU A 98 12.45 -10.04 0.91
C GLU A 98 12.90 -9.59 -0.48
N LEU A 99 12.43 -8.44 -0.95
CA LEU A 99 12.88 -7.84 -2.20
C LEU A 99 14.36 -7.42 -2.12
N ALA A 100 14.79 -6.81 -1.01
CA ALA A 100 16.20 -6.44 -0.81
C ALA A 100 17.10 -7.68 -0.81
N ARG A 101 16.69 -8.78 -0.15
CA ARG A 101 17.40 -10.07 -0.20
C ARG A 101 17.46 -10.65 -1.61
N SER A 102 16.37 -10.55 -2.37
CA SER A 102 16.33 -11.01 -3.76
C SER A 102 17.22 -10.18 -4.68
N LEU A 103 17.23 -8.86 -4.52
CA LEU A 103 18.13 -7.95 -5.25
C LEU A 103 19.60 -8.22 -4.91
N ALA A 104 19.90 -8.52 -3.64
CA ALA A 104 21.23 -8.92 -3.22
C ALA A 104 21.69 -10.22 -3.91
N ALA A 105 20.83 -11.24 -3.92
CA ALA A 105 21.14 -12.52 -4.54
C ALA A 105 21.30 -12.43 -6.08
N ARG A 106 20.51 -11.58 -6.75
CA ARG A 106 20.50 -11.47 -8.22
C ARG A 106 21.56 -10.51 -8.77
N TYR A 107 21.77 -9.37 -8.12
CA TYR A 107 22.57 -8.27 -8.65
C TYR A 107 23.73 -7.85 -7.72
N GLY A 108 23.97 -8.57 -6.62
CA GLY A 108 25.04 -8.24 -5.67
C GLY A 108 24.82 -6.92 -4.93
N ILE A 109 23.61 -6.37 -4.94
CA ILE A 109 23.23 -5.19 -4.17
C ILE A 109 23.36 -5.49 -2.68
N ARG A 110 23.91 -4.57 -1.89
CA ARG A 110 24.08 -4.75 -0.44
C ARG A 110 22.94 -4.07 0.30
N SER A 111 22.10 -4.83 1.00
CA SER A 111 21.10 -4.22 1.88
C SER A 111 21.78 -3.64 3.12
N VAL A 112 21.50 -2.39 3.44
CA VAL A 112 21.92 -1.74 4.70
C VAL A 112 20.79 -1.68 5.73
N GLY A 113 19.72 -2.45 5.50
CA GLY A 113 18.55 -2.53 6.37
C GLY A 113 17.55 -1.38 6.18
N VAL A 114 16.66 -1.22 7.16
CA VAL A 114 15.64 -0.16 7.19
C VAL A 114 16.26 1.14 7.64
N GLY A 115 16.03 2.20 6.87
CA GLY A 115 16.54 3.53 7.17
C GLY A 115 15.87 4.15 8.41
N THR A 116 16.56 5.10 9.03
CA THR A 116 16.11 5.73 10.29
C THR A 116 15.16 6.91 10.07
N GLY A 117 15.32 7.67 8.98
CA GLY A 117 14.43 8.77 8.61
C GLY A 117 13.07 8.25 8.16
N VAL A 118 11.97 8.94 8.48
CA VAL A 118 10.61 8.58 8.05
C VAL A 118 10.18 9.51 6.91
N VAL A 119 9.74 8.94 5.79
CA VAL A 119 9.29 9.71 4.62
C VAL A 119 7.78 9.62 4.49
N SER A 120 7.08 10.71 4.84
CA SER A 120 5.61 10.78 4.68
C SER A 120 5.21 11.16 3.25
N ASP A 121 6.01 12.01 2.61
CA ASP A 121 5.80 12.48 1.25
C ASP A 121 5.98 11.37 0.21
N ASP A 122 5.29 11.47 -0.93
CA ASP A 122 5.33 10.42 -1.95
C ASP A 122 6.40 10.64 -3.03
N ASP A 123 7.03 11.80 -3.09
CA ASP A 123 7.96 12.16 -4.16
C ASP A 123 9.30 11.43 -4.00
N ALA A 124 9.87 11.00 -5.14
CA ALA A 124 11.16 10.33 -5.16
C ALA A 124 12.30 11.26 -4.70
N SER A 125 12.16 12.58 -4.92
CA SER A 125 13.08 13.61 -4.42
C SER A 125 13.10 13.67 -2.89
N SER A 126 11.95 13.54 -2.22
CA SER A 126 11.84 13.48 -0.76
C SER A 126 12.52 12.24 -0.19
N VAL A 127 12.35 11.09 -0.84
CA VAL A 127 13.04 9.84 -0.50
C VAL A 127 14.56 10.00 -0.67
N ALA A 128 15.00 10.46 -1.84
CA ALA A 128 16.41 10.69 -2.15
C ALA A 128 17.07 11.67 -1.17
N ALA A 129 16.37 12.75 -0.82
CA ALA A 129 16.86 13.74 0.13
C ALA A 129 17.01 13.19 1.56
N THR A 130 16.15 12.24 1.96
CA THR A 130 16.20 11.61 3.29
C THR A 130 17.31 10.58 3.40
N TYR A 131 17.58 9.82 2.32
CA TYR A 131 18.47 8.67 2.34
C TYR A 131 19.76 8.85 1.53
N LYS A 132 20.33 10.05 1.54
CA LYS A 132 21.56 10.39 0.79
C LYS A 132 22.78 9.51 1.10
N THR A 133 22.74 8.73 2.19
CA THR A 133 23.84 7.87 2.65
C THR A 133 23.90 6.52 1.93
N ALA A 134 22.85 6.11 1.23
CA ALA A 134 22.82 4.91 0.41
C ALA A 134 22.51 5.31 -1.04
N PRO A 135 23.25 4.84 -2.06
CA PRO A 135 23.02 5.19 -3.47
C PRO A 135 21.62 4.81 -3.99
N LEU A 136 21.01 3.78 -3.39
CA LEU A 136 19.69 3.28 -3.76
C LEU A 136 18.75 3.28 -2.55
N ALA A 137 17.47 3.57 -2.81
CA ALA A 137 16.39 3.40 -1.86
C ALA A 137 15.33 2.44 -2.43
N LEU A 138 15.00 1.40 -1.67
CA LEU A 138 13.90 0.49 -1.94
C LEU A 138 12.67 0.94 -1.15
N ASP A 139 11.69 1.50 -1.86
CA ASP A 139 10.49 2.08 -1.31
C ASP A 139 9.28 1.18 -1.59
N VAL A 140 8.83 0.45 -0.57
CA VAL A 140 7.55 -0.28 -0.63
C VAL A 140 6.55 0.50 0.20
N LYS A 141 5.46 0.93 -0.44
CA LYS A 141 4.39 1.70 0.19
C LYS A 141 3.07 0.94 0.08
N THR A 142 2.43 0.70 1.22
CA THR A 142 1.04 0.25 1.25
C THR A 142 0.13 1.39 0.78
N LEU A 143 -0.64 1.12 -0.27
CA LEU A 143 -1.58 2.06 -0.86
C LEU A 143 -2.99 1.86 -0.31
N GLN A 144 -3.33 0.61 0.00
CA GLN A 144 -4.61 0.24 0.59
C GLN A 144 -4.45 -1.07 1.33
N TRP A 145 -5.00 -1.17 2.52
CA TRP A 145 -5.08 -2.42 3.26
C TRP A 145 -6.28 -2.39 4.21
N GLY A 146 -6.85 -3.57 4.45
CA GLY A 146 -8.10 -3.66 5.18
C GLY A 146 -8.78 -5.00 5.00
N PHE A 147 -10.00 -5.10 5.53
CA PHE A 147 -10.91 -6.18 5.17
C PHE A 147 -12.30 -5.66 4.82
N MET A 148 -12.98 -6.39 3.95
CA MET A 148 -14.34 -6.08 3.54
C MET A 148 -15.19 -7.33 3.36
N TYR A 149 -16.49 -7.22 3.63
CA TYR A 149 -17.41 -8.32 3.40
C TYR A 149 -17.68 -8.52 1.90
N PHE A 150 -18.11 -9.72 1.51
CA PHE A 150 -18.58 -9.99 0.16
C PHE A 150 -19.98 -9.43 -0.03
N SER A 151 -20.24 -8.71 -1.12
CA SER A 151 -21.59 -8.17 -1.40
C SER A 151 -22.66 -9.26 -1.49
N SER A 152 -22.28 -10.47 -1.91
CA SER A 152 -23.14 -11.66 -1.97
C SER A 152 -23.23 -12.47 -0.67
N ASN A 153 -22.42 -12.15 0.34
CA ASN A 153 -22.46 -12.78 1.67
C ASN A 153 -21.81 -11.86 2.71
N TRP A 154 -22.64 -11.12 3.45
CA TRP A 154 -22.18 -10.13 4.43
C TRP A 154 -21.55 -10.74 5.69
N ALA A 155 -21.69 -12.05 5.90
CA ALA A 155 -21.07 -12.76 7.01
C ALA A 155 -19.62 -13.21 6.71
N ARG A 156 -19.18 -13.09 5.45
CA ARG A 156 -17.87 -13.57 5.00
C ARG A 156 -17.03 -12.40 4.49
N TYR A 157 -15.74 -12.43 4.79
CA TYR A 157 -14.83 -11.32 4.57
C TYR A 157 -13.64 -11.73 3.70
N ARG A 158 -13.07 -10.73 3.02
CA ARG A 158 -11.77 -10.80 2.35
C ARG A 158 -10.85 -9.75 2.90
N VAL A 159 -9.59 -10.10 3.04
CA VAL A 159 -8.52 -9.17 3.32
C VAL A 159 -8.00 -8.63 2.00
N VAL A 160 -7.98 -7.32 1.87
CA VAL A 160 -7.54 -6.62 0.66
C VAL A 160 -6.23 -5.92 0.95
N TYR A 161 -5.30 -5.98 0.00
CA TYR A 161 -4.01 -5.34 0.14
C TYR A 161 -3.52 -4.84 -1.21
N ARG A 162 -3.03 -3.61 -1.26
CA ARG A 162 -2.41 -3.00 -2.43
C ARG A 162 -1.15 -2.29 -2.01
N ALA A 163 -0.08 -2.49 -2.77
CA ALA A 163 1.21 -1.86 -2.52
C ALA A 163 1.84 -1.40 -3.83
N ARG A 164 2.70 -0.39 -3.73
CA ARG A 164 3.64 0.00 -4.79
C ARG A 164 5.06 -0.22 -4.28
N MET A 165 5.90 -0.76 -5.14
CA MET A 165 7.34 -0.77 -4.95
C MET A 165 8.01 0.20 -5.92
N ARG A 166 9.04 0.91 -5.45
CA ARG A 166 9.96 1.69 -6.27
C ARG A 166 11.40 1.39 -5.88
N LEU A 167 12.28 1.28 -6.87
CA LEU A 167 13.73 1.37 -6.70
C LEU A 167 14.16 2.77 -7.15
N ILE A 168 14.76 3.55 -6.26
CA ILE A 168 15.07 4.97 -6.48
C ILE A 168 16.57 5.20 -6.37
N SER A 169 17.14 5.94 -7.33
CA SER A 169 18.49 6.52 -7.21
C SER A 169 18.44 7.70 -6.26
N THR A 170 19.16 7.65 -5.14
CA THR A 170 19.19 8.78 -4.19
C THR A 170 20.10 9.92 -4.66
N THR A 171 20.99 9.64 -5.61
CA THR A 171 21.88 10.64 -6.22
C THR A 171 21.16 11.52 -7.23
N THR A 172 20.26 10.93 -8.04
CA THR A 172 19.56 11.64 -9.13
C THR A 172 18.07 11.87 -8.85
N ALA A 173 17.54 11.26 -7.79
CA ALA A 173 16.10 11.20 -7.48
C ALA A 173 15.25 10.48 -8.54
N ASP A 174 15.88 9.71 -9.44
CA ASP A 174 15.17 8.97 -10.48
C ASP A 174 14.55 7.68 -9.94
N VAL A 175 13.32 7.40 -10.36
CA VAL A 175 12.68 6.09 -10.18
C VAL A 175 13.23 5.15 -11.25
N ILE A 176 14.13 4.25 -10.84
CA ILE A 176 14.79 3.27 -11.72
C ILE A 176 13.81 2.16 -12.11
N ALA A 177 12.95 1.77 -11.18
CA ALA A 177 11.94 0.74 -11.37
C ALA A 177 10.73 1.02 -10.49
N GLU A 178 9.53 0.71 -10.98
CA GLU A 178 8.26 0.88 -10.26
C GLU A 178 7.30 -0.23 -10.65
N GLY A 179 6.56 -0.74 -9.67
CA GLY A 179 5.52 -1.72 -9.92
C GLY A 179 4.43 -1.67 -8.85
N GLY A 180 3.21 -2.01 -9.26
CA GLY A 180 2.05 -2.16 -8.38
C GLY A 180 1.68 -3.64 -8.17
N CYS A 181 1.13 -3.93 -7.00
CA CYS A 181 0.47 -5.18 -6.66
C CYS A 181 -0.90 -4.93 -6.03
N ALA A 182 -1.87 -5.79 -6.34
CA ALA A 182 -3.15 -5.84 -5.66
C ALA A 182 -3.53 -7.29 -5.34
N SER A 183 -3.56 -7.63 -4.05
CA SER A 183 -4.18 -8.86 -3.55
C SER A 183 -5.65 -8.60 -3.26
N TYR A 184 -6.52 -9.24 -4.02
CA TYR A 184 -7.97 -9.13 -3.89
C TYR A 184 -8.61 -10.51 -4.04
N PRO A 185 -8.63 -11.33 -2.98
CA PRO A 185 -9.14 -12.68 -3.04
C PRO A 185 -10.61 -12.73 -3.51
N GLU A 186 -10.88 -13.66 -4.42
CA GLU A 186 -12.24 -14.02 -4.80
C GLU A 186 -12.96 -14.72 -3.65
N LYS A 187 -14.28 -14.83 -3.76
CA LYS A 187 -15.07 -15.52 -2.74
C LYS A 187 -14.75 -17.02 -2.78
N SER A 188 -14.47 -17.58 -1.61
CA SER A 188 -14.35 -19.02 -1.40
C SER A 188 -15.11 -19.45 -0.15
N ASP A 189 -15.34 -20.75 0.00
CA ASP A 189 -15.94 -21.31 1.21
C ASP A 189 -15.01 -21.19 2.44
N GLU A 190 -13.71 -20.98 2.20
CA GLU A 190 -12.69 -20.74 3.23
C GLU A 190 -12.60 -19.26 3.68
N ALA A 191 -13.42 -18.37 3.09
CA ALA A 191 -13.46 -16.97 3.49
C ALA A 191 -13.83 -16.86 4.98
N PRO A 192 -13.06 -16.12 5.80
CA PRO A 192 -13.34 -16.06 7.22
C PRO A 192 -14.58 -15.22 7.53
N THR A 193 -15.25 -15.52 8.64
CA THR A 193 -16.20 -14.62 9.30
C THR A 193 -15.45 -13.50 10.04
N TYR A 194 -16.19 -12.52 10.55
CA TYR A 194 -15.61 -11.44 11.36
C TYR A 194 -14.92 -11.99 12.63
N ASP A 195 -15.61 -12.89 13.33
CA ASP A 195 -15.09 -13.49 14.57
C ASP A 195 -13.88 -14.39 14.29
N GLU A 196 -13.87 -15.09 13.15
CA GLU A 196 -12.71 -15.86 12.71
C GLU A 196 -11.51 -14.96 12.37
N LEU A 197 -11.75 -13.78 11.77
CA LEU A 197 -10.68 -12.83 11.43
C LEU A 197 -9.99 -12.26 12.67
N LEU A 198 -10.77 -11.88 13.68
CA LEU A 198 -10.29 -11.14 14.86
C LEU A 198 -10.06 -12.01 16.09
N GLY A 199 -10.60 -13.23 16.09
CA GLY A 199 -10.35 -14.22 17.13
C GLY A 199 -8.86 -14.51 17.32
N ASN A 200 -8.50 -14.97 18.51
CA ASN A 200 -7.13 -15.36 18.86
C ASN A 200 -6.08 -14.28 18.55
N GLY A 201 -6.37 -13.02 18.91
CA GLY A 201 -5.46 -11.88 18.66
C GLY A 201 -5.27 -11.58 17.17
N ALA A 202 -6.37 -11.70 16.40
CA ALA A 202 -6.42 -11.53 14.96
C ALA A 202 -5.42 -12.41 14.18
N SER A 203 -5.16 -13.63 14.65
CA SER A 203 -4.19 -14.54 14.03
C SER A 203 -4.55 -14.88 12.58
N ARG A 204 -5.85 -15.05 12.28
CA ARG A 204 -6.30 -15.28 10.90
C ARG A 204 -6.08 -14.07 10.02
N LEU A 205 -6.40 -12.85 10.49
CA LEU A 205 -6.14 -11.62 9.74
C LEU A 205 -4.65 -11.45 9.43
N LYS A 206 -3.77 -11.65 10.42
CA LYS A 206 -2.31 -11.61 10.22
C LYS A 206 -1.84 -12.64 9.18
N ALA A 207 -2.41 -13.85 9.20
CA ALA A 207 -2.08 -14.88 8.21
C ALA A 207 -2.53 -14.49 6.79
N GLU A 208 -3.71 -13.90 6.63
CA GLU A 208 -4.18 -13.40 5.32
C GLU A 208 -3.32 -12.23 4.82
N LEU A 209 -2.92 -11.30 5.69
CA LEU A 209 -1.97 -10.23 5.33
C LEU A 209 -0.60 -10.78 4.92
N ALA A 210 -0.11 -11.82 5.61
CA ALA A 210 1.14 -12.49 5.23
C ALA A 210 1.03 -13.17 3.85
N LYS A 211 -0.11 -13.82 3.54
CA LYS A 211 -0.38 -14.37 2.20
C LYS A 211 -0.38 -13.26 1.14
N ALA A 212 -1.00 -12.12 1.42
CA ALA A 212 -1.00 -10.97 0.53
C ALA A 212 0.43 -10.41 0.31
N ALA A 213 1.24 -10.37 1.37
CA ALA A 213 2.65 -9.97 1.29
C ALA A 213 3.46 -10.90 0.36
N GLN A 214 3.29 -12.20 0.53
CA GLN A 214 3.95 -13.21 -0.30
C GLN A 214 3.50 -13.10 -1.76
N PHE A 215 2.20 -12.92 -2.00
CA PHE A 215 1.67 -12.67 -3.33
C PHE A 215 2.32 -11.43 -3.98
N CYS A 216 2.33 -10.30 -3.28
CA CYS A 216 2.92 -9.08 -3.82
C CYS A 216 4.43 -9.16 -4.03
N THR A 217 5.14 -9.86 -3.14
CA THR A 217 6.57 -10.11 -3.34
C THR A 217 6.82 -10.88 -4.64
N ARG A 218 6.04 -11.94 -4.93
CA ARG A 218 6.17 -12.69 -6.19
C ARG A 218 5.81 -11.86 -7.41
N GLU A 219 4.75 -11.06 -7.32
CA GLU A 219 4.35 -10.15 -8.40
C GLU A 219 5.48 -9.17 -8.74
N PHE A 220 6.08 -8.56 -7.72
CA PHE A 220 7.23 -7.68 -7.90
C PHE A 220 8.40 -8.46 -8.52
N LEU A 221 8.82 -9.59 -7.96
CA LEU A 221 9.96 -10.35 -8.48
C LEU A 221 9.79 -10.87 -9.91
N THR A 222 8.57 -11.09 -10.37
CA THR A 222 8.25 -11.45 -11.77
C THR A 222 8.41 -10.25 -12.69
N LYS A 223 7.97 -9.07 -12.26
CA LYS A 223 8.10 -7.81 -13.01
C LYS A 223 9.52 -7.26 -13.07
N TYR A 224 10.42 -7.76 -12.22
CA TYR A 224 11.86 -7.49 -12.25
C TYR A 224 12.62 -8.74 -12.73
N PRO A 225 12.47 -9.14 -14.01
CA PRO A 225 12.99 -10.40 -14.50
C PRO A 225 14.51 -10.47 -14.33
N SER A 226 14.92 -11.57 -13.73
CA SER A 226 16.19 -12.22 -14.03
C SER A 226 16.17 -12.63 -15.51
N SER A 227 17.18 -12.17 -16.26
CA SER A 227 17.71 -12.75 -17.52
C SER A 227 16.70 -13.20 -18.58
#